data_AF-A0A4V0XAZ9-F1
#
_entry.id   AF-A0A4V0XAZ9-F1
#
_cell.length_a   1.000
_cell.length_b   1.000
_cell.length_c   1.000
_cell.angle_alpha   90.00
_cell.angle_beta   90.00
_cell.angle_gamma   90.00
#
_symmetry.space_group_name_H-M   'P 1'
#
loop_
_entity.id
_entity.type
_entity.pdbx_description
1 polymer ?
#
loop_
_entity_poly.entity_id
_entity_poly.type
_entity_poly.pdbx_seq_one_letter_code
_entity_poly.pdbx_strand_id
1 'polypeptide(L)'
;MKYQILESPSIEALYHKERYVLKRITSVLFAIAGCSWFLLYVPESIIHQKTHELFKLQQYQIYVLLLTLWGLDYKRQLDRLTLLSQKASLLHKDVIDIQSSDIIEDVQKFEVLWLKKKTHGKHISWLITWTFLLSACILIMKQYILIFNQNI
;
A
#
# COMPACT_ATOMS: atom_id res chain seq x y z
N MET A 1 -17.48 24.39 -34.68
CA MET A 1 -17.90 23.41 -33.65
C MET A 1 -16.69 22.51 -33.39
N LYS A 2 -15.91 22.80 -32.33
CA LYS A 2 -14.69 22.03 -32.01
C LYS A 2 -15.11 20.75 -31.30
N TYR A 3 -14.91 19.60 -31.93
CA TYR A 3 -14.97 18.31 -31.25
C TYR A 3 -13.82 18.29 -30.23
N GLN A 4 -14.13 18.51 -28.95
CA GLN A 4 -13.26 18.07 -27.86
C GLN A 4 -13.30 16.55 -27.90
N ILE A 5 -12.31 15.96 -28.57
CA ILE A 5 -11.93 14.57 -28.34
C ILE A 5 -11.54 14.54 -26.86
N LEU A 6 -12.47 14.14 -25.98
CA LEU A 6 -12.12 13.68 -24.65
C LEU A 6 -11.27 12.43 -24.89
N GLU A 7 -9.95 12.62 -25.02
CA GLU A 7 -8.99 11.54 -24.83
C GLU A 7 -9.35 10.91 -23.49
N SER A 8 -9.94 9.71 -23.56
CA SER A 8 -10.26 8.95 -22.37
C SER A 8 -8.94 8.81 -21.61
N PRO A 9 -8.87 9.23 -20.35
CA PRO A 9 -7.61 9.26 -19.62
C PRO A 9 -7.01 7.85 -19.66
N SER A 10 -5.72 7.78 -19.98
CA SER A 10 -4.98 6.53 -20.02
C SER A 10 -5.28 5.72 -18.75
N ILE A 11 -5.43 4.40 -18.87
CA ILE A 11 -5.78 3.54 -17.73
C ILE A 11 -4.82 3.75 -16.56
N GLU A 12 -3.56 4.05 -16.86
CA GLU A 12 -2.53 4.40 -15.88
C GLU A 12 -2.93 5.61 -15.02
N ALA A 13 -3.51 6.65 -15.61
CA ALA A 13 -3.96 7.83 -14.88
C ALA A 13 -5.04 7.51 -13.81
N LEU A 14 -5.76 6.39 -13.94
CA LEU A 14 -6.78 5.99 -12.96
C LEU A 14 -6.18 5.64 -11.60
N TYR A 15 -4.96 5.11 -11.53
CA TYR A 15 -4.41 4.54 -10.30
C TYR A 15 -2.97 4.96 -10.00
N HIS A 16 -2.24 5.56 -10.96
CA HIS A 16 -0.84 5.94 -10.80
C HIS A 16 -0.62 6.85 -9.58
N LYS A 17 -1.47 7.87 -9.42
CA LYS A 17 -1.37 8.80 -8.28
C LYS A 17 -1.57 8.09 -6.93
N GLU A 18 -2.56 7.22 -6.83
CA GLU A 18 -2.85 6.51 -5.58
C GLU A 18 -1.75 5.51 -5.23
N ARG A 19 -1.26 4.77 -6.22
CA ARG A 19 -0.12 3.85 -6.06
C ARG A 19 1.14 4.60 -5.65
N TYR A 20 1.41 5.74 -6.26
CA TYR A 20 2.56 6.58 -5.90
C TYR A 20 2.48 7.01 -4.43
N VAL A 21 1.30 7.44 -3.97
CA VAL A 21 1.09 7.79 -2.56
C VAL A 21 1.27 6.58 -1.65
N LEU A 22 0.65 5.43 -1.95
CA LEU A 22 0.79 4.22 -1.15
C LEU A 22 2.26 3.79 -1.06
N LYS A 23 2.98 3.75 -2.19
CA LYS A 23 4.41 3.43 -2.24
C LYS A 23 5.24 4.39 -1.41
N ARG A 24 4.94 5.69 -1.46
CA ARG A 24 5.65 6.70 -0.67
C ARG A 24 5.40 6.50 0.82
N ILE A 25 4.15 6.29 1.23
CA ILE A 25 3.79 6.03 2.63
C ILE A 25 4.50 4.76 3.12
N THR A 26 4.38 3.64 2.41
CA THR A 26 5.01 2.38 2.82
C THR A 26 6.53 2.49 2.86
N SER A 27 7.16 3.19 1.91
CA SER A 27 8.60 3.44 1.92
C SER A 27 9.05 4.26 3.12
N VAL A 28 8.28 5.30 3.50
CA VAL A 28 8.55 6.10 4.70
C VAL A 28 8.40 5.25 5.96
N LEU A 29 7.35 4.43 6.06
CA LEU A 29 7.16 3.52 7.21
C LEU A 29 8.29 2.50 7.32
N PHE A 30 8.73 1.93 6.18
CA PHE A 30 9.91 1.05 6.15
C PHE A 30 11.19 1.77 6.55
N ALA A 31 11.38 3.03 6.14
CA ALA A 31 12.55 3.81 6.54
C ALA A 31 12.54 4.08 8.05
N ILE A 32 11.39 4.48 8.61
CA ILE A 32 11.23 4.70 10.06
C ILE A 32 11.51 3.40 10.84
N ALA A 33 10.91 2.29 10.41
CA ALA A 33 11.15 0.98 11.01
C ALA A 33 12.63 0.55 10.83
N GLY A 34 13.25 0.82 9.69
CA GLY A 34 14.66 0.53 9.47
C GLY A 34 15.57 1.33 10.40
N CYS A 35 15.30 2.62 10.60
CA CYS A 35 16.04 3.46 11.53
C CYS A 35 15.85 3.01 12.99
N SER A 36 14.66 2.53 13.36
CA SER A 36 14.45 2.01 14.72
C SER A 36 15.23 0.72 14.99
N TRP A 37 15.74 0.04 13.97
CA TRP A 37 16.59 -1.15 14.13
C TRP A 37 17.91 -0.84 14.86
N PHE A 38 18.44 0.38 14.75
CA PHE A 38 19.65 0.79 15.49
C PHE A 38 19.45 0.72 17.01
N LEU A 39 18.21 0.88 17.49
CA LEU A 39 17.88 0.80 18.91
C LEU A 39 17.97 -0.63 19.46
N LEU A 40 17.97 -1.65 18.60
CA LEU A 40 18.25 -3.03 19.02
C LEU A 40 19.70 -3.26 19.43
N TYR A 41 20.63 -2.43 18.94
CA TYR A 41 22.05 -2.53 19.30
C TYR A 41 22.43 -1.67 20.51
N VAL A 42 21.48 -0.95 21.11
CA VAL A 42 21.71 -0.17 22.32
C VAL A 42 21.95 -1.14 23.49
N PRO A 43 23.03 -0.95 24.27
CA PRO A 43 23.37 -1.85 25.36
C PRO A 43 22.32 -1.85 26.48
N GLU A 44 22.15 -3.01 27.12
CA GLU A 44 21.18 -3.26 28.20
C GLU A 44 21.39 -2.37 29.44
N SER A 45 22.56 -1.75 29.58
CA SER A 45 22.84 -0.75 30.63
C SER A 45 22.00 0.52 30.46
N ILE A 46 21.45 0.78 29.27
CA ILE A 46 20.64 1.96 28.94
C ILE A 46 19.16 1.60 28.87
N ILE A 47 18.82 0.40 28.37
CA ILE A 47 17.43 -0.06 28.18
C ILE A 47 17.23 -1.36 28.96
N HIS A 48 16.21 -1.40 29.83
CA HIS A 48 15.85 -2.63 30.55
C HIS A 48 15.58 -3.79 29.59
N GLN A 49 16.15 -4.97 29.89
CA GLN A 49 16.07 -6.19 29.06
C GLN A 49 14.63 -6.53 28.62
N LYS A 50 13.66 -6.47 29.55
CA LYS A 50 12.24 -6.75 29.24
C LYS A 50 11.66 -5.81 28.19
N THR A 51 12.07 -4.55 28.18
CA THR A 51 11.61 -3.57 27.19
C THR A 51 12.30 -3.77 25.85
N HIS A 52 13.57 -4.17 25.88
CA HIS A 52 14.31 -4.53 24.67
C HIS A 52 13.67 -5.73 23.94
N GLU A 53 13.27 -6.77 24.68
CA GLU A 53 12.55 -7.92 24.12
C GLU A 53 11.19 -7.53 23.52
N LEU A 54 10.42 -6.71 24.24
CA LEU A 54 9.13 -6.20 23.74
C LEU A 54 9.31 -5.33 22.49
N PHE A 55 10.34 -4.48 22.47
CA PHE A 55 10.69 -3.65 21.33
C PHE A 55 11.05 -4.51 20.12
N LYS A 56 11.88 -5.55 20.30
CA LYS A 56 12.25 -6.51 19.26
C LYS A 56 11.02 -7.22 18.69
N LEU A 57 10.11 -7.70 19.55
CA LEU A 57 8.87 -8.35 19.10
C LEU A 57 7.99 -7.39 18.28
N GLN A 58 7.78 -6.16 18.76
CA GLN A 58 7.01 -5.14 18.05
C GLN A 58 7.64 -4.78 16.71
N GLN A 59 8.97 -4.69 16.67
CA GLN A 59 9.71 -4.45 15.45
C GLN A 59 9.45 -5.53 14.38
N TYR A 60 9.49 -6.82 14.77
CA TYR A 60 9.13 -7.90 13.85
C TYR A 60 7.68 -7.80 13.37
N GLN A 61 6.73 -7.47 14.25
CA GLN A 61 5.33 -7.30 13.88
C GLN A 61 5.13 -6.19 12.85
N ILE A 62 5.81 -5.04 13.04
CA ILE A 62 5.79 -3.92 12.09
C ILE A 62 6.31 -4.38 10.73
N TYR A 63 7.45 -5.07 10.68
CA TYR A 63 8.00 -5.58 9.42
C TYR A 63 7.07 -6.57 8.71
N VAL A 64 6.47 -7.51 9.44
CA VAL A 64 5.51 -8.46 8.86
C VAL A 64 4.32 -7.72 8.25
N LEU A 65 3.78 -6.69 8.92
CA LEU A 65 2.69 -5.88 8.39
C LEU A 65 3.09 -5.09 7.14
N LEU A 66 4.26 -4.45 7.17
CA LEU A 66 4.76 -3.67 6.03
C LEU A 66 5.07 -4.56 4.82
N LEU A 67 5.65 -5.74 5.05
CA LEU A 67 5.87 -6.74 3.99
C LEU A 67 4.55 -7.27 3.44
N THR A 68 3.54 -7.46 4.29
CA THR A 68 2.20 -7.87 3.84
C THR A 68 1.54 -6.79 2.98
N LEU A 69 1.62 -5.52 3.39
CA LEU A 69 1.15 -4.39 2.58
C LEU A 69 1.84 -4.32 1.22
N TRP A 70 3.17 -4.50 1.22
CA TRP A 70 3.95 -4.54 0.00
C TRP A 70 3.54 -5.71 -0.91
N GLY A 71 3.37 -6.91 -0.35
CA GLY A 71 2.91 -8.09 -1.09
C GLY A 71 1.49 -7.91 -1.66
N LEU A 72 0.59 -7.26 -0.93
CA LEU A 72 -0.75 -6.92 -1.42
C LEU A 72 -0.70 -5.92 -2.59
N ASP A 73 0.14 -4.89 -2.52
CA ASP A 73 0.31 -3.97 -3.64
C ASP A 73 0.91 -4.67 -4.87
N TYR A 74 1.90 -5.54 -4.66
CA TYR A 74 2.47 -6.36 -5.74
C TYR A 74 1.42 -7.26 -6.38
N LYS A 75 0.63 -7.98 -5.58
CA LYS A 75 -0.47 -8.82 -6.09
C LYS A 75 -1.47 -8.01 -6.92
N ARG A 76 -1.86 -6.81 -6.48
CA ARG A 76 -2.75 -5.93 -7.25
C ARG A 76 -2.16 -5.52 -8.58
N GLN A 77 -0.86 -5.26 -8.64
CA GLN A 77 -0.19 -4.95 -9.90
C GLN A 77 -0.27 -6.13 -10.87
N LEU A 78 -0.01 -7.34 -10.37
CA LEU A 78 -0.10 -8.56 -11.18
C LEU A 78 -1.54 -8.82 -11.66
N ASP A 79 -2.53 -8.70 -10.78
CA ASP A 79 -3.95 -8.88 -11.13
C ASP A 79 -4.40 -7.86 -12.20
N ARG A 80 -3.96 -6.60 -12.10
CA ARG A 80 -4.23 -5.56 -13.10
C ARG A 80 -3.58 -5.86 -14.45
N LEU A 81 -2.30 -6.24 -14.46
CA LEU A 81 -1.59 -6.59 -15.70
C LEU A 81 -2.23 -7.79 -16.38
N THR A 82 -2.61 -8.80 -15.59
CA THR A 82 -3.30 -10.00 -16.09
C THR A 82 -4.64 -9.62 -16.71
N LEU A 83 -5.41 -8.73 -16.07
CA LEU A 83 -6.68 -8.25 -16.60
C LEU A 83 -6.51 -7.47 -17.90
N LEU A 84 -5.55 -6.55 -17.96
CA LEU A 84 -5.29 -5.78 -19.17
C LEU A 84 -4.87 -6.70 -20.32
N SER A 85 -4.01 -7.68 -20.06
CA SER A 85 -3.64 -8.70 -21.05
C SER A 85 -4.85 -9.51 -21.56
N GLN A 86 -5.73 -9.95 -20.65
CA GLN A 86 -6.95 -10.66 -21.03
C GLN A 86 -7.89 -9.81 -21.87
N LYS A 87 -8.11 -8.54 -21.48
CA LYS A 87 -8.97 -7.61 -22.22
C LYS A 87 -8.37 -7.25 -23.60
N ALA A 88 -7.05 -7.08 -23.70
CA ALA A 88 -6.35 -6.89 -24.97
C ALA A 88 -6.62 -8.06 -25.92
N SER A 89 -6.43 -9.29 -25.41
CA SER A 89 -6.66 -10.51 -26.20
C SER A 89 -8.11 -10.66 -26.65
N LEU A 90 -9.08 -10.31 -25.79
CA LEU A 90 -10.51 -10.42 -26.10
C LEU A 90 -10.99 -9.35 -27.10
N LEU A 91 -10.41 -8.15 -27.04
CA LEU A 91 -10.80 -7.02 -27.89
C LEU A 91 -9.94 -6.91 -29.15
N HIS A 92 -8.96 -7.79 -29.32
CA HIS A 92 -7.97 -7.75 -30.40
C HIS A 92 -7.29 -6.36 -30.52
N LYS A 93 -6.94 -5.79 -29.36
CA LYS A 93 -6.24 -4.50 -29.24
C LYS A 93 -4.89 -4.72 -28.54
N ASP A 94 -3.94 -3.84 -28.80
CA ASP A 94 -2.72 -3.79 -27.99
C ASP A 94 -3.04 -3.33 -26.56
N VAL A 95 -2.23 -3.77 -25.60
CA VAL A 95 -2.40 -3.43 -24.17
C VAL A 95 -2.37 -1.91 -23.94
N ILE A 96 -1.60 -1.19 -24.78
CA ILE A 96 -1.43 0.26 -24.72
C ILE A 96 -2.71 0.98 -25.20
N ASP A 97 -3.52 0.33 -26.04
CA ASP A 97 -4.73 0.89 -26.64
C ASP A 97 -5.99 0.61 -25.81
N ILE A 98 -5.88 -0.12 -24.70
CA ILE A 98 -7.02 -0.36 -23.81
C ILE A 98 -7.37 0.94 -23.11
N GLN A 99 -8.65 1.30 -23.17
CA GLN A 99 -9.17 2.50 -22.54
C GLN A 99 -9.97 2.19 -21.28
N SER A 100 -10.19 3.21 -20.46
CA SER A 100 -10.99 3.10 -19.23
C SER A 100 -12.43 2.59 -19.49
N SER A 101 -12.96 2.80 -20.70
CA SER A 101 -14.25 2.25 -21.15
C SER A 101 -14.26 0.73 -21.30
N ASP A 102 -13.11 0.12 -21.58
CA ASP A 102 -13.00 -1.33 -21.83
C ASP A 102 -12.96 -2.15 -20.52
N ILE A 103 -12.78 -1.48 -19.38
CA ILE A 103 -12.59 -2.07 -18.06
C ILE A 103 -13.62 -1.63 -17.02
N ILE A 104 -14.76 -1.05 -17.43
CA ILE A 104 -15.79 -0.48 -16.53
C ILE A 104 -16.23 -1.47 -15.44
N GLU A 105 -16.40 -2.73 -15.80
CA GLU A 105 -16.85 -3.80 -14.88
C GLU A 105 -15.78 -4.17 -13.83
N ASP A 106 -14.52 -3.89 -14.13
CA ASP A 106 -13.35 -4.29 -13.34
C ASP A 106 -12.63 -3.11 -12.68
N VAL A 107 -13.21 -1.90 -12.72
CA VAL A 107 -12.62 -0.67 -12.13
C VAL A 107 -12.24 -0.85 -10.67
N GLN A 108 -12.94 -1.71 -9.93
CA GLN A 108 -12.64 -2.06 -8.53
C GLN A 108 -11.23 -2.63 -8.31
N LYS A 109 -10.64 -3.31 -9.31
CA LYS A 109 -9.28 -3.85 -9.21
C LYS A 109 -8.21 -2.75 -9.31
N PHE A 110 -8.61 -1.55 -9.71
CA PHE A 110 -7.78 -0.35 -9.78
C PHE A 110 -7.91 0.55 -8.55
N GLU A 111 -8.81 0.23 -7.61
CA GLU A 111 -8.92 0.92 -6.32
C GLU A 111 -7.72 0.58 -5.44
N VAL A 112 -7.00 1.61 -4.98
CA VAL A 112 -5.81 1.45 -4.13
C VAL A 112 -6.03 2.11 -2.78
N LEU A 113 -6.29 3.41 -2.77
CA LEU A 113 -6.50 4.20 -1.54
C LEU A 113 -7.90 4.79 -1.46
N TRP A 114 -8.52 5.05 -2.61
CA TRP A 114 -9.82 5.70 -2.69
C TRP A 114 -10.83 4.82 -3.43
N LEU A 115 -12.08 4.93 -2.99
CA LEU A 115 -13.21 4.30 -3.65
C LEU A 115 -13.53 5.08 -4.94
N LYS A 116 -13.71 4.37 -6.05
CA LYS A 116 -14.14 4.99 -7.31
C LYS A 116 -15.67 5.08 -7.28
N LYS A 117 -16.26 6.19 -7.74
CA LYS A 117 -17.74 6.40 -7.69
C LYS A 117 -18.57 5.43 -8.54
N LYS A 118 -17.96 4.60 -9.39
CA LYS A 118 -18.62 3.73 -10.39
C LYS A 118 -18.35 2.24 -10.18
N THR A 119 -18.16 1.79 -8.94
CA THR A 119 -17.86 0.38 -8.63
C THR A 119 -19.03 -0.29 -7.91
N HIS A 120 -19.63 -1.30 -8.57
CA HIS A 120 -20.71 -2.13 -8.02
C HIS A 120 -20.16 -3.43 -7.39
N GLY A 121 -19.15 -3.31 -6.52
CA GLY A 121 -18.39 -4.49 -6.07
C GLY A 121 -17.88 -4.43 -4.63
N LYS A 122 -17.23 -5.53 -4.21
CA LYS A 122 -16.72 -5.70 -2.85
C LYS A 122 -15.41 -4.94 -2.67
N HIS A 123 -15.46 -3.77 -2.00
CA HIS A 123 -14.30 -2.93 -1.65
C HIS A 123 -13.37 -3.52 -0.57
N ILE A 124 -13.27 -4.84 -0.50
CA ILE A 124 -12.47 -5.57 0.50
C ILE A 124 -11.00 -5.17 0.39
N SER A 125 -10.49 -5.02 -0.83
CA SER A 125 -9.10 -4.62 -1.07
C SER A 125 -8.78 -3.25 -0.46
N TRP A 126 -9.69 -2.28 -0.63
CA TRP A 126 -9.57 -0.96 -0.03
C TRP A 126 -9.56 -1.03 1.50
N LEU A 127 -10.52 -1.74 2.10
CA LEU A 127 -10.60 -1.95 3.56
C LEU A 127 -9.32 -2.56 4.12
N ILE A 128 -8.80 -3.61 3.49
CA ILE A 128 -7.56 -4.28 3.91
C ILE A 128 -6.38 -3.31 3.86
N THR A 129 -6.28 -2.46 2.84
CA THR A 129 -5.16 -1.49 2.76
C THR A 129 -5.16 -0.55 3.96
N TRP A 130 -6.33 0.00 4.28
CA TRP A 130 -6.48 0.95 5.37
C TRP A 130 -6.28 0.29 6.74
N THR A 131 -6.79 -0.92 6.95
CA THR A 131 -6.59 -1.63 8.22
C THR A 131 -5.11 -1.88 8.47
N PHE A 132 -4.38 -2.39 7.48
CA PHE A 132 -2.95 -2.64 7.64
C PHE A 132 -2.12 -1.36 7.77
N LEU A 133 -2.45 -0.29 7.03
CA LEU A 133 -1.78 1.01 7.18
C LEU A 133 -1.99 1.60 8.58
N LEU A 134 -3.23 1.60 9.07
CA LEU A 134 -3.55 2.07 10.42
C LEU A 134 -2.85 1.23 11.48
N SER A 135 -2.86 -0.11 11.34
CA SER A 135 -2.16 -1.01 12.26
C SER A 135 -0.66 -0.74 12.29
N ALA A 136 -0.01 -0.53 11.14
CA ALA A 136 1.41 -0.20 11.07
C ALA A 136 1.71 1.13 11.78
N CYS A 137 0.91 2.17 11.54
CA CYS A 137 1.06 3.46 12.21
C CYS A 137 0.87 3.36 13.74
N ILE A 138 -0.15 2.63 14.20
CA ILE A 138 -0.41 2.42 15.64
C ILE A 138 0.75 1.69 16.30
N LEU A 139 1.31 0.66 15.66
CA LEU A 139 2.43 -0.09 16.23
C LEU A 139 3.71 0.74 16.29
N ILE A 140 4.01 1.53 15.26
CA ILE A 140 5.14 2.48 15.28
C ILE A 140 4.95 3.50 16.41
N MET A 141 3.75 4.07 16.58
CA MET A 141 3.44 4.99 17.68
C MET A 141 3.61 4.32 19.04
N LYS A 142 3.11 3.09 19.22
CA LYS A 142 3.30 2.32 20.46
C LYS A 142 4.77 2.05 20.77
N GLN A 143 5.54 1.72 19.75
CA GLN A 143 6.97 1.47 19.87
C GLN A 143 7.72 2.75 20.30
N TYR A 144 7.33 3.91 19.75
CA TYR A 144 7.88 5.20 20.16
C TYR A 144 7.54 5.53 21.62
N ILE A 145 6.28 5.37 22.03
CA ILE A 145 5.85 5.59 23.43
C ILE A 145 6.61 4.68 24.38
N LEU A 146 6.81 3.41 24.01
CA LEU A 146 7.54 2.43 24.82
C LEU A 146 8.98 2.88 25.10
N ILE A 147 9.66 3.48 24.12
CA ILE A 147 11.01 4.03 24.31
C ILE A 147 10.98 5.30 25.17
N PHE A 148 10.08 6.23 24.90
CA PHE A 148 10.05 7.53 25.57
C PHE A 148 9.64 7.45 27.04
N ASN A 149 8.70 6.58 27.38
CA ASN A 149 8.29 6.36 28.78
C ASN A 149 9.37 5.69 29.64
N GLN A 150 10.49 5.23 29.07
CA GLN A 150 11.63 4.73 29.85
C GLN A 150 12.66 5.81 30.21
N ASN A 151 12.63 6.96 29.52
CA ASN A 151 13.57 8.06 29.74
C ASN A 151 13.02 9.14 30.72
N ILE A 152 11.90 8.85 31.39
CA ILE A 152 11.32 9.62 32.51
C ILE A 152 11.35 8.70 33.74
#